data_AF-A0A2S2N9S3-F1
#
_entry.id   AF-A0A2S2N9S3-F1
#
_cell.length_a   1.000
_cell.length_b   1.000
_cell.length_c   1.000
_cell.angle_alpha   90.00
_cell.angle_beta   90.00
_cell.angle_gamma   90.00
#
_symmetry.space_group_name_H-M   'P 1'
#
loop_
_entity.id
_entity.type
_entity.pdbx_description
1 polymer ?
#
loop_
_entity_poly.entity_id
_entity_poly.type
_entity_poly.pdbx_seq_one_letter_code
_entity_poly.pdbx_strand_id
1 'polypeptide(L)'
;MVDYSKWKNIEVSDDEDETHPNIDTPSLFRWRHQARIERMEEIKREQQELEIKKKTFQEKYEETKNQLLSAEQEGKNKKELEEALSALSVEEEELKKREEEFKVKEKVMPWNVDTISKPGFTKTIVNTPKPPPTEENMTEEEKAKRLETFINENKSKLKVFGMFKKYKDSQEYLQKNPQLVCEDTANYLVIWCIDLQMEGVSFV
;
A
#
# COMPACT_ATOMS: atom_id res chain seq x y z
N MET A 1 6.94 4.78 -29.01
CA MET A 1 6.86 5.70 -27.84
C MET A 1 5.94 5.04 -26.83
N VAL A 2 6.33 4.99 -25.55
CA VAL A 2 5.54 4.33 -24.49
C VAL A 2 4.53 5.33 -23.94
N ASP A 3 3.28 4.90 -23.72
CA ASP A 3 2.19 5.76 -23.25
C ASP A 3 1.87 5.53 -21.76
N TYR A 4 1.91 6.61 -20.98
CA TYR A 4 1.56 6.66 -19.56
C TYR A 4 0.31 7.50 -19.29
N SER A 5 -0.45 7.89 -20.32
CA SER A 5 -1.64 8.74 -20.26
C SER A 5 -2.71 8.25 -19.27
N LYS A 6 -2.74 6.94 -18.98
CA LYS A 6 -3.62 6.34 -17.98
C LYS A 6 -3.51 7.01 -16.60
N TRP A 7 -2.33 7.51 -16.23
CA TRP A 7 -2.06 8.14 -14.94
C TRP A 7 -2.07 9.67 -14.98
N LYS A 8 -2.59 10.27 -16.07
CA LYS A 8 -2.61 11.73 -16.22
C LYS A 8 -3.57 12.44 -15.25
N ASN A 9 -4.64 11.78 -14.83
CA ASN A 9 -5.69 12.36 -14.00
C ASN A 9 -5.73 11.64 -12.65
N ILE A 10 -4.86 12.03 -11.72
CA ILE A 10 -4.82 11.52 -10.35
C ILE A 10 -5.22 12.66 -9.42
N GLU A 11 -6.21 12.42 -8.56
CA GLU A 11 -6.66 13.33 -7.52
C GLU A 11 -6.14 12.86 -6.16
N VAL A 12 -5.29 13.67 -5.53
CA VAL A 12 -4.74 13.45 -4.18
C VAL A 12 -5.32 14.53 -3.26
N SER A 13 -6.15 14.14 -2.29
CA SER A 13 -6.88 15.11 -1.45
C SER A 13 -5.95 15.91 -0.51
N ASP A 14 -4.80 15.34 -0.17
CA ASP A 14 -3.76 15.86 0.70
C ASP A 14 -2.48 16.25 -0.07
N ASP A 15 -2.63 16.68 -1.34
CA ASP A 15 -1.51 17.17 -2.13
C ASP A 15 -0.89 18.45 -1.53
N GLU A 16 0.30 18.30 -0.95
CA GLU A 16 1.05 19.38 -0.30
C GLU A 16 1.63 20.39 -1.30
N ASP A 17 1.74 20.04 -2.58
CA ASP A 17 2.21 20.95 -3.63
C ASP A 17 1.08 21.89 -4.11
N GLU A 18 -0.19 21.51 -3.94
CA GLU A 18 -1.36 22.31 -4.31
C GLU A 18 -1.92 23.14 -3.15
N THR A 19 -1.11 24.05 -2.62
CA THR A 19 -1.45 24.91 -1.48
C THR A 19 -1.47 26.39 -1.85
N HIS A 20 -2.01 27.23 -0.96
CA HIS A 20 -2.03 28.68 -1.14
C HIS A 20 -1.62 29.37 0.17
N PRO A 21 -0.74 30.39 0.16
CA PRO A 21 -0.23 31.04 1.39
C PRO A 21 -1.31 31.59 2.34
N ASN A 22 -2.50 31.84 1.82
CA ASN A 22 -3.64 32.37 2.59
C ASN A 22 -4.73 31.35 2.93
N ILE A 23 -4.54 30.06 2.61
CA ILE A 23 -5.50 28.99 2.92
C ILE A 23 -4.86 28.02 3.91
N ASP A 24 -5.60 27.71 4.97
CA ASP A 24 -5.19 26.72 5.96
C ASP A 24 -5.21 25.31 5.35
N THR A 25 -4.03 24.73 5.16
CA THR A 25 -3.84 23.46 4.45
C THR A 25 -4.51 22.26 5.13
N PRO A 26 -4.50 22.09 6.47
CA PRO A 26 -5.19 20.98 7.13
C PRO A 26 -6.71 21.03 6.93
N SER A 27 -7.31 22.22 6.97
CA SER A 27 -8.74 22.40 6.71
C SER A 27 -9.07 22.16 5.24
N LEU A 28 -8.21 22.63 4.32
CA LEU A 28 -8.36 22.41 2.88
C LEU A 28 -8.34 20.92 2.51
N PHE A 29 -7.39 20.14 3.05
CA PHE A 29 -7.30 18.70 2.75
C PHE A 29 -8.52 17.92 3.22
N ARG A 30 -9.03 18.25 4.41
CA ARG A 30 -10.28 17.68 4.92
C ARG A 30 -11.46 18.02 4.02
N TRP A 31 -11.55 19.27 3.58
CA TRP A 31 -12.61 19.71 2.68
C TRP A 31 -12.54 19.03 1.31
N ARG A 32 -11.35 18.93 0.70
CA ARG A 32 -11.13 18.18 -0.55
C ARG A 32 -11.52 16.71 -0.40
N HIS A 33 -11.12 16.07 0.70
CA HIS A 33 -11.49 14.69 1.02
C HIS A 33 -13.01 14.52 1.13
N GLN A 34 -13.69 15.42 1.84
CA GLN A 34 -15.13 15.41 1.99
C GLN A 34 -15.85 15.57 0.63
N ALA A 35 -15.45 16.57 -0.16
CA ALA A 35 -16.01 16.81 -1.48
C ALA A 35 -15.79 15.63 -2.45
N ARG A 36 -14.69 14.89 -2.29
CA ARG A 36 -14.42 13.65 -3.02
C ARG A 36 -15.37 12.53 -2.60
N ILE A 37 -15.56 12.33 -1.30
CA ILE A 37 -16.49 11.31 -0.78
C ILE A 37 -17.92 11.60 -1.27
N GLU A 38 -18.36 12.85 -1.20
CA GLU A 38 -19.69 13.27 -1.65
C GLU A 38 -19.87 13.00 -3.16
N ARG A 39 -18.91 13.37 -4.01
CA ARG A 39 -18.93 13.04 -5.44
C ARG A 39 -19.01 11.53 -5.69
N MET A 40 -18.22 10.73 -4.98
CA MET A 40 -18.24 9.27 -5.11
C MET A 40 -19.58 8.67 -4.66
N GLU A 41 -20.19 9.22 -3.61
CA GLU A 41 -21.49 8.78 -3.12
C GLU A 41 -22.61 9.13 -4.10
N GLU A 42 -22.60 10.32 -4.69
CA GLU A 42 -23.55 10.73 -5.74
C GLU A 42 -23.45 9.83 -6.97
N ILE A 43 -22.23 9.54 -7.43
CA ILE A 43 -22.00 8.64 -8.57
C ILE A 43 -22.51 7.24 -8.26
N LYS A 44 -22.28 6.74 -7.03
CA LYS A 44 -22.79 5.44 -6.59
C LYS A 44 -24.33 5.42 -6.53
N ARG A 45 -24.97 6.51 -6.09
CA ARG A 45 -26.43 6.65 -6.10
C ARG A 45 -26.98 6.66 -7.53
N GLU A 46 -26.39 7.44 -8.43
CA GLU A 46 -26.78 7.48 -9.85
C GLU A 46 -26.64 6.09 -10.50
N GLN A 47 -25.56 5.36 -10.19
CA GLN A 47 -25.35 3.99 -10.66
C GLN A 47 -26.45 3.04 -10.21
N GLN A 48 -26.80 3.08 -8.92
CA GLN A 48 -27.85 2.23 -8.35
C GLN A 48 -29.23 2.54 -8.95
N GLU A 49 -29.55 3.83 -9.14
CA GLU A 49 -30.80 4.22 -9.79
C GLU A 49 -30.88 3.75 -11.24
N LEU A 50 -29.79 3.84 -12.00
CA LEU A 50 -29.71 3.33 -13.36
C LEU A 50 -29.89 1.81 -13.42
N GLU A 51 -29.27 1.08 -12.49
CA GLU A 51 -29.38 -0.38 -12.41
C GLU A 51 -30.82 -0.82 -12.07
N ILE A 52 -31.48 -0.14 -11.13
CA ILE A 52 -32.89 -0.39 -10.80
C ILE A 52 -33.78 -0.10 -12.01
N LYS A 53 -33.61 1.06 -12.67
CA LYS A 53 -34.38 1.41 -13.86
C LYS A 53 -34.23 0.38 -14.96
N LYS A 54 -32.99 -0.04 -15.26
CA LYS A 54 -32.71 -1.09 -16.25
C LYS A 54 -33.41 -2.40 -15.91
N LYS A 55 -33.37 -2.82 -14.65
CA LYS A 55 -34.03 -4.06 -14.22
C LYS A 55 -35.55 -3.96 -14.40
N THR A 56 -36.17 -2.87 -13.95
CA THR A 56 -37.63 -2.67 -14.11
C THR A 56 -38.04 -2.54 -15.56
N PHE A 57 -37.20 -1.92 -16.40
CA PHE A 57 -37.43 -1.82 -17.85
C PHE A 57 -37.37 -3.21 -18.50
N GLN A 58 -36.38 -4.01 -18.15
CA GLN A 58 -36.22 -5.36 -18.68
C GLN A 58 -37.41 -6.26 -18.30
N GLU A 59 -37.87 -6.22 -17.05
CA GLU A 59 -39.06 -6.95 -16.59
C GLU A 59 -40.31 -6.54 -17.41
N LYS A 60 -40.56 -5.24 -17.58
CA LYS A 60 -41.69 -4.72 -18.39
C LYS A 60 -41.60 -5.13 -19.86
N TYR A 61 -40.39 -5.10 -20.42
CA TYR A 61 -40.15 -5.47 -21.81
C TYR A 61 -40.39 -6.97 -22.04
N GLU A 62 -39.95 -7.83 -21.12
CA GLU A 62 -40.21 -9.27 -21.18
C GLU A 62 -41.71 -9.59 -21.01
N GLU A 63 -42.40 -8.93 -20.07
CA GLU A 63 -43.84 -9.10 -19.87
C GLU A 63 -44.66 -8.70 -21.11
N THR A 64 -44.41 -7.51 -21.67
CA THR A 64 -45.12 -7.03 -22.87
C THR A 64 -44.83 -7.90 -24.09
N LYS A 65 -43.60 -8.37 -24.26
CA LYS A 65 -43.23 -9.32 -25.32
C LYS A 65 -43.96 -10.67 -25.17
N ASN A 66 -44.04 -11.20 -23.96
CA ASN A 66 -44.76 -12.45 -23.67
C ASN A 66 -46.28 -12.32 -23.86
N GLN A 67 -46.84 -11.16 -23.50
CA GLN A 67 -48.25 -10.84 -23.74
C GLN A 67 -48.55 -10.73 -25.23
N LEU A 68 -47.64 -10.14 -26.03
CA LEU A 68 -47.79 -10.04 -27.47
C LEU A 68 -47.75 -11.43 -28.14
N LEU A 69 -46.81 -12.30 -27.75
CA LEU A 69 -46.75 -13.69 -28.23
C LEU A 69 -48.02 -14.48 -27.91
N SER A 70 -48.58 -14.30 -26.71
CA SER A 70 -49.84 -14.93 -26.31
C SER A 70 -51.03 -14.38 -27.10
N ALA A 71 -51.07 -13.05 -27.32
CA ALA A 71 -52.12 -12.39 -28.09
C ALA A 71 -52.11 -12.77 -29.58
N GLU A 72 -50.93 -13.06 -30.16
CA GLU A 72 -50.81 -13.59 -31.53
C GLU A 72 -51.41 -15.00 -31.66
N GLN A 73 -51.39 -15.80 -30.59
CA GLN A 73 -52.01 -17.14 -30.57
C GLN A 73 -53.54 -17.07 -30.36
N GLU A 74 -54.04 -16.06 -29.65
CA GLU A 74 -55.46 -15.93 -29.28
C GLU A 74 -56.29 -14.98 -30.18
N GLY A 75 -55.64 -14.22 -31.09
CA GLY A 75 -56.32 -13.43 -32.12
C GLY A 75 -57.06 -12.17 -31.63
N LYS A 76 -56.63 -11.56 -30.52
CA LYS A 76 -57.19 -10.31 -29.96
C LYS A 76 -56.12 -9.25 -29.63
N ASN A 77 -56.50 -7.96 -29.70
CA ASN A 77 -55.75 -6.74 -29.33
C ASN A 77 -54.25 -6.67 -29.66
N LYS A 78 -53.90 -6.67 -30.95
CA LYS A 78 -52.53 -6.53 -31.44
C LYS A 78 -51.97 -5.10 -31.39
N LYS A 79 -52.81 -4.10 -31.69
CA LYS A 79 -52.36 -2.69 -31.90
C LYS A 79 -51.87 -2.00 -30.63
N GLU A 80 -52.58 -2.16 -29.51
CA GLU A 80 -52.20 -1.53 -28.23
C GLU A 80 -50.87 -2.08 -27.68
N LEU A 81 -50.62 -3.38 -27.87
CA LEU A 81 -49.37 -4.03 -27.45
C LEU A 81 -48.19 -3.65 -28.35
N GLU A 82 -48.41 -3.51 -29.67
CA GLU A 82 -47.39 -3.01 -30.60
C GLU A 82 -47.02 -1.54 -30.29
N GLU A 83 -48.00 -0.70 -29.97
CA GLU A 83 -47.76 0.68 -29.53
C GLU A 83 -46.97 0.72 -28.20
N ALA A 84 -47.32 -0.11 -27.23
CA ALA A 84 -46.59 -0.24 -25.96
C ALA A 84 -45.14 -0.71 -26.16
N LEU A 85 -44.91 -1.66 -27.08
CA LEU A 85 -43.57 -2.15 -27.40
C LEU A 85 -42.75 -1.08 -28.14
N SER A 86 -43.38 -0.28 -29.00
CA SER A 86 -42.73 0.87 -29.64
C SER A 86 -42.34 1.96 -28.63
N ALA A 87 -43.17 2.23 -27.62
CA ALA A 87 -42.86 3.16 -26.55
C ALA A 87 -41.70 2.67 -25.66
N LEU A 88 -41.70 1.37 -25.33
CA LEU A 88 -40.60 0.73 -24.61
C LEU A 88 -39.29 0.75 -25.42
N SER A 89 -39.36 0.63 -26.75
CA SER A 89 -38.17 0.75 -27.60
C SER A 89 -37.53 2.14 -27.54
N VAL A 90 -38.33 3.20 -27.42
CA VAL A 90 -37.83 4.58 -27.24
C VAL A 90 -37.19 4.73 -25.86
N GLU A 91 -37.83 4.21 -24.82
CA GLU A 91 -37.29 4.20 -23.45
C GLU A 91 -35.97 3.39 -23.37
N GLU A 92 -35.82 2.31 -24.14
CA GLU A 92 -34.57 1.55 -24.26
C GLU A 92 -33.43 2.40 -24.83
N GLU A 93 -33.70 3.18 -25.90
CA GLU A 93 -32.70 4.05 -26.50
C GLU A 93 -32.27 5.18 -25.55
N GLU A 94 -33.21 5.75 -24.79
CA GLU A 94 -32.91 6.75 -23.76
C GLU A 94 -32.06 6.17 -22.63
N LEU A 95 -32.39 4.96 -22.15
CA LEU A 95 -31.60 4.27 -21.14
C LEU A 95 -30.19 3.94 -21.65
N LYS A 96 -30.05 3.49 -22.89
CA LYS A 96 -28.74 3.25 -23.51
C LYS A 96 -27.89 4.52 -23.60
N LYS A 97 -28.46 5.63 -24.04
CA LYS A 97 -27.77 6.94 -24.06
C LYS A 97 -27.30 7.33 -22.67
N ARG A 98 -28.16 7.18 -21.66
CA ARG A 98 -27.81 7.49 -20.27
C ARG A 98 -26.73 6.58 -19.69
N GLU A 99 -26.71 5.30 -20.06
CA GLU A 99 -25.63 4.37 -19.71
C GLU A 99 -24.30 4.74 -20.37
N GLU A 100 -24.31 5.17 -21.64
CA GLU A 100 -23.11 5.61 -22.35
C GLU A 100 -22.53 6.88 -21.73
N GLU A 101 -23.38 7.85 -21.40
CA GLU A 101 -22.99 9.05 -20.65
C GLU A 101 -22.36 8.68 -19.30
N PHE A 102 -22.96 7.73 -18.57
CA PHE A 102 -22.42 7.26 -17.30
C PHE A 102 -21.05 6.58 -17.47
N LYS A 103 -20.88 5.72 -18.48
CA LYS A 103 -19.57 5.09 -18.79
C LYS A 103 -18.49 6.11 -19.16
N VAL A 104 -18.87 7.19 -19.84
CA VAL A 104 -17.94 8.28 -20.13
C VAL A 104 -17.56 9.01 -18.85
N LYS A 105 -18.52 9.32 -17.98
CA LYS A 105 -18.25 9.91 -16.64
C LYS A 105 -17.29 9.02 -15.85
N GLU A 106 -17.51 7.71 -15.80
CA GLU A 106 -16.63 6.75 -15.12
C GLU A 106 -15.21 6.73 -15.67
N LYS A 107 -15.03 6.82 -16.99
CA LYS A 107 -13.70 6.85 -17.62
C LYS A 107 -12.94 8.15 -17.37
N VAL A 108 -13.65 9.28 -17.24
CA VAL A 108 -13.06 10.60 -17.02
C VAL A 108 -12.79 10.83 -15.52
N MET A 109 -13.41 10.04 -14.64
CA MET A 109 -13.18 10.16 -13.20
C MET A 109 -11.70 10.12 -12.84
N PRO A 110 -11.24 11.03 -11.96
CA PRO A 110 -9.87 11.00 -11.47
C PRO A 110 -9.56 9.72 -10.70
N TRP A 111 -8.35 9.23 -10.90
CA TRP A 111 -7.77 8.18 -10.08
C TRP A 111 -7.52 8.70 -8.67
N ASN A 112 -7.88 7.92 -7.67
CA ASN A 112 -7.68 8.21 -6.26
C ASN A 112 -7.38 6.92 -5.51
N VAL A 113 -7.12 7.00 -4.20
CA VAL A 113 -6.76 5.84 -3.37
C VAL A 113 -7.77 4.68 -3.46
N ASP A 114 -9.06 4.97 -3.69
CA ASP A 114 -10.13 3.97 -3.74
C ASP A 114 -10.33 3.36 -5.14
N THR A 115 -9.90 4.06 -6.20
CA THR A 115 -10.05 3.62 -7.60
C THR A 115 -8.76 3.00 -8.15
N ILE A 116 -7.59 3.46 -7.72
CA ILE A 116 -6.29 2.98 -8.20
C ILE A 116 -6.04 1.52 -7.82
N SER A 117 -6.36 1.14 -6.59
CA SER A 117 -6.05 -0.19 -6.08
C SER A 117 -6.96 -0.61 -4.94
N LYS A 118 -6.89 -1.90 -4.60
CA LYS A 118 -7.52 -2.49 -3.42
C LYS A 118 -6.43 -3.16 -2.59
N PRO A 119 -6.60 -3.28 -1.26
CA PRO A 119 -5.63 -3.98 -0.43
C PRO A 119 -5.52 -5.44 -0.89
N GLY A 120 -4.39 -5.79 -1.51
CA GLY A 120 -4.16 -7.14 -2.03
C GLY A 120 -3.71 -8.13 -0.94
N PHE A 121 -2.88 -7.66 -0.01
CA PHE A 121 -2.37 -8.45 1.11
C PHE A 121 -1.98 -7.55 2.27
N THR A 122 -2.40 -7.91 3.49
CA THR A 122 -2.06 -7.18 4.71
C THR A 122 -1.56 -8.15 5.76
N LYS A 123 -0.29 -7.99 6.19
CA LYS A 123 0.31 -8.79 7.27
C LYS A 123 1.10 -7.88 8.19
N THR A 124 0.75 -7.91 9.47
CA THR A 124 1.45 -7.16 10.52
C THR A 124 2.26 -8.13 11.36
N ILE A 125 3.54 -7.83 11.58
CA ILE A 125 4.42 -8.59 12.48
C ILE A 125 5.02 -7.59 13.45
N VAL A 126 4.79 -7.81 14.74
CA VAL A 126 5.44 -7.04 15.80
C VAL A 126 6.59 -7.89 16.35
N ASN A 127 7.81 -7.38 16.28
CA ASN A 127 8.99 -8.05 16.82
C ASN A 127 9.05 -7.83 18.35
N THR A 128 8.26 -8.61 19.10
CA THR A 128 8.32 -8.58 20.57
C THR A 128 9.65 -9.15 21.05
N PRO A 129 10.36 -8.47 21.97
CA PRO A 129 11.68 -8.92 22.40
C PRO A 129 11.54 -10.27 23.09
N LYS A 130 12.41 -11.21 22.70
CA LYS A 130 12.62 -12.43 23.48
C LYS A 130 13.23 -12.02 24.82
N PRO A 131 12.88 -12.68 25.94
CA PRO A 131 13.59 -12.46 27.19
C PRO A 131 15.08 -12.66 26.95
N PRO A 132 15.94 -11.74 27.42
CA PRO A 132 17.37 -11.86 27.21
C PRO A 132 17.83 -13.21 27.77
N PRO A 133 18.64 -13.99 27.03
CA PRO A 133 19.29 -15.14 27.61
C PRO A 133 20.12 -14.64 28.82
N THR A 134 19.86 -15.18 29.99
CA THR A 134 20.57 -14.82 31.22
C THR A 134 22.04 -15.22 31.06
N GLU A 135 22.91 -14.27 30.71
CA GLU A 135 24.36 -14.47 30.63
C GLU A 135 24.97 -14.89 31.99
N GLU A 136 24.20 -14.72 33.07
CA GLU A 136 24.48 -15.17 34.43
C GLU A 136 24.47 -16.71 34.60
N ASN A 137 23.85 -17.47 33.68
CA ASN A 137 23.74 -18.94 33.78
C ASN A 137 24.76 -19.72 32.94
N MET A 138 25.64 -19.05 32.18
CA MET A 138 26.67 -19.73 31.38
C MET A 138 27.86 -20.15 32.24
N THR A 139 28.31 -21.39 32.08
CA THR A 139 29.53 -21.90 32.72
C THR A 139 30.79 -21.22 32.15
N GLU A 140 31.89 -21.19 32.91
CA GLU A 140 33.16 -20.58 32.47
C GLU A 140 33.71 -21.21 31.18
N GLU A 141 33.52 -22.52 30.99
CA GLU A 141 33.91 -23.22 29.77
C GLU A 141 33.12 -22.78 28.53
N GLU A 142 31.82 -22.47 28.70
CA GLU A 142 30.98 -21.99 27.60
C GLU A 142 31.33 -20.55 27.22
N LYS A 143 31.68 -19.71 28.22
CA LYS A 143 32.20 -18.36 27.99
C LYS A 143 33.52 -18.40 27.22
N ALA A 144 34.43 -19.30 27.57
CA ALA A 144 35.70 -19.48 26.86
C ALA A 144 35.50 -19.91 25.40
N LYS A 145 34.61 -20.87 25.14
CA LYS A 145 34.27 -21.31 23.77
C LYS A 145 33.64 -20.19 22.95
N ARG A 146 32.70 -19.44 23.54
CA ARG A 146 32.07 -18.27 22.88
C ARG A 146 33.11 -17.22 22.50
N LEU A 147 34.02 -16.90 23.41
CA LEU A 147 35.11 -15.96 23.16
C LEU A 147 36.03 -16.46 22.04
N GLU A 148 36.42 -17.73 22.05
CA GLU A 148 37.26 -18.33 21.00
C GLU A 148 36.59 -18.25 19.62
N THR A 149 35.31 -18.62 19.52
CA THR A 149 34.54 -18.51 18.27
C THR A 149 34.43 -17.07 17.80
N PHE A 150 34.14 -16.14 18.72
CA PHE A 150 33.98 -14.73 18.42
C PHE A 150 35.28 -14.10 17.91
N ILE A 151 36.40 -14.40 18.56
CA ILE A 151 37.73 -13.96 18.15
C ILE A 151 38.06 -14.50 16.77
N ASN A 152 37.86 -15.79 16.53
CA ASN A 152 38.19 -16.41 15.24
C ASN A 152 37.42 -15.79 14.07
N GLU A 153 36.14 -15.49 14.26
CA GLU A 153 35.30 -14.86 13.24
C GLU A 153 35.62 -13.38 13.01
N ASN A 154 36.02 -12.66 14.06
CA ASN A 154 36.15 -11.19 14.02
C ASN A 154 37.59 -10.68 14.15
N LYS A 155 38.61 -11.55 14.18
CA LYS A 155 40.01 -11.20 14.46
C LYS A 155 40.54 -10.03 13.62
N SER A 156 40.30 -10.05 12.32
CA SER A 156 40.75 -8.99 11.41
C SER A 156 40.10 -7.65 11.75
N LYS A 157 38.80 -7.68 12.06
CA LYS A 157 38.02 -6.48 12.41
C LYS A 157 38.41 -5.92 13.77
N LEU A 158 38.65 -6.80 14.74
CA LEU A 158 39.11 -6.44 16.09
C LEU A 158 40.46 -5.72 16.05
N LYS A 159 41.40 -6.23 15.24
CA LYS A 159 42.69 -5.56 15.04
C LYS A 159 42.55 -4.21 14.36
N VAL A 160 41.73 -4.12 13.30
CA VAL A 160 41.44 -2.82 12.64
C VAL A 160 40.84 -1.83 13.62
N PHE A 161 39.92 -2.28 14.48
CA PHE A 161 39.33 -1.44 15.52
C PHE A 161 40.38 -0.94 16.52
N GLY A 162 41.22 -1.83 17.03
CA GLY A 162 42.27 -1.47 17.99
C GLY A 162 43.40 -0.60 17.40
N MET A 163 43.48 -0.45 16.08
CA MET A 163 44.39 0.47 15.41
C MET A 163 43.82 1.89 15.23
N PHE A 164 42.53 2.13 15.48
CA PHE A 164 41.96 3.48 15.39
C PHE A 164 42.36 4.34 16.59
N LYS A 165 42.82 5.56 16.30
CA LYS A 165 43.13 6.60 17.31
C LYS A 165 42.12 7.75 17.32
N LYS A 166 41.48 8.02 16.17
CA LYS A 166 40.49 9.10 16.03
C LYS A 166 39.11 8.61 16.43
N TYR A 167 38.45 9.36 17.31
CA TYR A 167 37.11 9.04 17.79
C TYR A 167 36.08 8.84 16.66
N LYS A 168 36.07 9.71 15.65
CA LYS A 168 35.12 9.61 14.53
C LYS A 168 35.27 8.30 13.75
N ASP A 169 36.51 7.90 13.50
CA ASP A 169 36.83 6.68 12.74
C ASP A 169 36.40 5.44 13.55
N SER A 170 36.68 5.42 14.86
CA SER A 170 36.22 4.37 15.77
C SER A 170 34.69 4.28 15.82
N GLN A 171 33.99 5.42 15.91
CA GLN A 171 32.53 5.48 15.96
C GLN A 171 31.90 4.95 14.67
N GLU A 172 32.35 5.42 13.50
CA GLU A 172 31.85 4.96 12.21
C GLU A 172 32.13 3.47 12.01
N TYR A 173 33.29 2.99 12.46
CA TYR A 173 33.66 1.58 12.36
C TYR A 173 32.78 0.67 13.21
N LEU A 174 32.47 1.07 14.45
CA LEU A 174 31.57 0.32 15.33
C LEU A 174 30.11 0.39 14.88
N GLN A 175 29.67 1.52 14.29
CA GLN A 175 28.35 1.60 13.67
C GLN A 175 28.20 0.63 12.49
N LYS A 176 29.27 0.46 11.70
CA LYS A 176 29.31 -0.54 10.61
C LYS A 176 29.47 -1.97 11.12
N ASN A 177 30.00 -2.16 12.33
CA ASN A 177 30.22 -3.47 12.95
C ASN A 177 29.65 -3.54 14.38
N PRO A 178 28.31 -3.48 14.57
CA PRO A 178 27.70 -3.46 15.91
C PRO A 178 28.01 -4.71 16.73
N GLN A 179 28.31 -5.84 16.08
CA GLN A 179 28.67 -7.09 16.74
C GLN A 179 29.98 -7.01 17.53
N LEU A 180 30.83 -6.01 17.28
CA LEU A 180 32.07 -5.76 18.03
C LEU A 180 31.81 -4.99 19.34
N VAL A 181 30.59 -4.49 19.56
CA VAL A 181 30.24 -3.75 20.78
C VAL A 181 29.80 -4.75 21.85
N CYS A 182 30.77 -5.52 22.36
CA CYS A 182 30.56 -6.54 23.38
C CYS A 182 31.80 -6.65 24.29
N GLU A 183 31.64 -7.26 25.48
CA GLU A 183 32.76 -7.47 26.42
C GLU A 183 33.87 -8.34 25.83
N ASP A 184 33.51 -9.33 24.99
CA ASP A 184 34.47 -10.21 24.30
C ASP A 184 35.48 -9.43 23.45
N THR A 185 35.05 -8.32 22.85
CA THR A 185 35.95 -7.42 22.10
C THR A 185 36.96 -6.74 23.01
N ALA A 186 36.52 -6.24 24.17
CA ALA A 186 37.42 -5.63 25.15
C ALA A 186 38.42 -6.67 25.69
N ASN A 187 37.96 -7.88 26.00
CA ASN A 187 38.79 -8.99 26.48
C ASN A 187 39.88 -9.35 25.46
N TYR A 188 39.52 -9.48 24.18
CA TYR A 188 40.49 -9.74 23.11
C TYR A 188 41.52 -8.62 22.98
N LEU A 189 41.11 -7.35 23.02
CA LEU A 189 42.03 -6.22 22.90
C LEU A 189 43.03 -6.16 24.07
N VAL A 190 42.60 -6.50 25.29
CA VAL A 190 43.50 -6.59 26.45
C VAL A 190 44.54 -7.69 26.26
N ILE A 191 44.11 -8.90 25.84
CA ILE A 191 45.04 -10.01 25.52
C ILE A 191 46.00 -9.59 24.42
N TRP A 192 45.50 -8.94 23.37
CA TRP A 192 46.32 -8.51 22.25
C TRP A 192 47.36 -7.45 22.66
N CYS A 193 47.03 -6.54 23.58
CA CYS A 193 48.00 -5.60 24.16
C CYS A 193 49.13 -6.33 24.92
N ILE A 194 48.82 -7.41 25.63
CA ILE A 194 49.82 -8.24 26.33
C ILE A 194 50.72 -8.96 25.31
N ASP A 195 50.13 -9.55 24.27
CA ASP A 195 50.88 -10.23 23.19
C ASP A 195 51.85 -9.26 22.49
N LEU A 196 51.38 -8.06 22.16
CA LEU A 196 52.21 -7.03 21.52
C LEU A 196 53.38 -6.58 22.40
N GLN A 197 53.16 -6.50 23.72
CA GLN A 197 54.22 -6.20 24.68
C GLN A 197 55.25 -7.34 24.76
N MET A 198 54.81 -8.60 24.74
CA MET A 198 55.68 -9.78 24.71
C MET A 198 56.49 -9.89 23.40
N GLU A 199 55.90 -9.48 22.28
CA GLU A 199 56.57 -9.40 20.97
C GLU A 199 57.55 -8.22 20.85
N GLY A 200 57.63 -7.35 21.85
CA GLY A 200 58.54 -6.20 21.87
C GLY A 200 58.10 -5.03 20.98
N VAL A 201 56.85 -5.01 20.54
CA VAL A 201 56.29 -3.92 19.73
C VAL A 201 55.91 -2.77 20.66
N SER A 202 56.74 -1.73 20.70
CA SER A 202 56.49 -0.53 21.51
C SER A 202 55.64 0.48 20.73
N PHE A 203 54.48 0.87 21.28
CA PHE A 203 53.66 1.97 20.79
C PHE A 203 54.13 3.28 21.41
N VAL A 204 55.26 3.80 20.93
CA VAL A 204 55.69 5.18 21.15
C VAL A 204 55.44 5.98 19.88
#